data_AF-A0A1R2BNW7-F1
#
_entry.id   AF-A0A1R2BNW7-F1
#
_cell.length_a   1.000
_cell.length_b   1.000
_cell.length_c   1.000
_cell.angle_alpha   90.00
_cell.angle_beta   90.00
_cell.angle_gamma   90.00
#
_symmetry.space_group_name_H-M   'P 1'
#
loop_
_entity.id
_entity.type
_entity.pdbx_description
1 polymer ?
#
loop_
_entity_poly.entity_id
_entity_poly.type
_entity_poly.pdbx_seq_one_letter_code
_entity_poly.pdbx_strand_id
1 'polypeptide(L)'
;MCYLECFFFIIGLNALVSISFRAFNILKSYLCTNDLSKYGKGSWALITGCTDGIGQGFTETLAKEGFNIIQVSRNSEKLAATAKDLQEKYGIKVKNIAKDMSQCTKDPIAFFNDIHFQTKDLDVSFLINNIGTTTETTKTNLGDVHLSKIINVLALNVFPIIFLTKIYLPEMSKRAQGAGIINLSSVMSEFMYRFNILYCATKSFDRDFTKILQVEVDRKSKLDILCLQPGYVATPMIEKYKVKLLLINRYQCAEAALRCLGNVKSTNGHPKHLLMGLFMYVISPIFAQTTKKLGQRKQD
;
A
#
# COMPACT_ATOMS: atom_id res chain seq x y z
N MET A 1 32.05 -10.35 36.48
CA MET A 1 30.69 -10.92 36.35
C MET A 1 29.60 -9.84 36.32
N CYS A 2 29.52 -8.93 37.31
CA CYS A 2 28.46 -7.91 37.42
C CYS A 2 28.20 -7.06 36.16
N TYR A 3 29.24 -6.58 35.45
CA TYR A 3 29.04 -5.76 34.25
C TYR A 3 28.40 -6.49 33.06
N LEU A 4 28.64 -7.80 32.93
CA LEU A 4 28.11 -8.59 31.82
C LEU A 4 26.63 -8.92 32.03
N GLU A 5 26.24 -9.21 33.27
CA GLU A 5 24.83 -9.42 33.66
C GLU A 5 24.02 -8.13 33.51
N CYS A 6 24.56 -6.99 33.97
CA CYS A 6 23.95 -5.68 33.75
C CYS A 6 23.78 -5.37 32.26
N PHE A 7 24.77 -5.69 31.42
CA PHE A 7 24.70 -5.49 29.97
C PHE A 7 23.56 -6.32 29.33
N PHE A 8 23.48 -7.62 29.62
CA PHE A 8 22.40 -8.47 29.12
C PHE A 8 21.02 -8.07 29.67
N PHE A 9 20.96 -7.62 30.92
CA PHE A 9 19.72 -7.09 31.51
C PHE A 9 19.24 -5.83 30.80
N ILE A 10 20.14 -4.87 30.51
CA ILE A 10 19.80 -3.65 29.77
C ILE A 10 19.34 -4.00 28.34
N ILE A 11 20.00 -4.93 27.65
CA ILE A 11 19.57 -5.41 26.33
C ILE A 11 18.18 -6.05 26.42
N GLY A 12 17.97 -6.92 27.41
CA GLY A 12 16.69 -7.58 27.64
C GLY A 12 15.57 -6.59 27.91
N LEU A 13 15.81 -5.59 28.75
CA LEU A 13 14.83 -4.53 29.05
C LEU A 13 14.51 -3.69 27.81
N ASN A 14 15.51 -3.28 27.03
CA ASN A 14 15.30 -2.55 25.77
C ASN A 14 14.50 -3.38 24.76
N ALA A 15 14.78 -4.68 24.66
CA ALA A 15 14.03 -5.60 23.82
C ALA A 15 12.56 -5.69 24.27
N LEU A 16 12.31 -5.86 25.58
CA LEU A 16 10.96 -5.91 26.15
C LEU A 16 10.19 -4.61 25.92
N VAL A 17 10.82 -3.44 26.13
CA VAL A 17 10.20 -2.13 25.87
C VAL A 17 9.86 -1.99 24.39
N SER A 18 10.78 -2.36 23.49
CA SER A 18 10.55 -2.32 22.05
C SER A 18 9.41 -3.24 21.61
N ILE A 19 9.35 -4.46 22.13
CA ILE A 19 8.27 -5.43 21.86
C ILE A 19 6.94 -4.88 22.39
N SER A 20 6.92 -4.36 23.61
CA SER A 20 5.71 -3.81 24.24
C SER A 20 5.18 -2.60 23.48
N PHE A 21 6.07 -1.68 23.07
CA PHE A 21 5.70 -0.51 22.26
C PHE A 21 5.15 -0.91 20.88
N ARG A 22 5.74 -1.92 20.24
CA ARG A 22 5.21 -2.48 18.99
C ARG A 22 3.83 -3.11 19.19
N ALA A 23 3.66 -3.93 20.22
CA ALA A 23 2.38 -4.55 20.57
C ALA A 23 1.30 -3.49 20.85
N PHE A 24 1.66 -2.42 21.55
CA PHE A 24 0.77 -1.27 21.78
C PHE A 24 0.37 -0.57 20.47
N ASN A 25 1.32 -0.27 19.57
CA ASN A 25 1.00 0.35 18.27
C ASN A 25 0.12 -0.53 17.40
N ILE A 26 0.34 -1.84 17.44
CA ILE A 26 -0.52 -2.83 16.80
C ILE A 26 -1.92 -2.76 17.39
N LEU A 27 -2.08 -2.84 18.71
CA LEU A 27 -3.38 -2.75 19.37
C LEU A 27 -4.09 -1.42 19.05
N LYS A 28 -3.33 -0.32 19.10
CA LYS A 28 -3.80 1.02 18.74
C LYS A 28 -4.42 1.03 17.35
N SER A 29 -3.78 0.43 16.34
CA SER A 29 -4.30 0.40 14.97
C SER A 29 -5.73 -0.18 14.83
N TYR A 30 -6.20 -0.98 15.79
CA TYR A 30 -7.55 -1.55 15.81
C TYR A 30 -8.59 -0.72 16.56
N LEU A 31 -8.12 0.02 17.56
CA LEU A 31 -8.97 0.89 18.36
C LEU A 31 -9.11 2.28 17.73
N CYS A 32 -8.29 2.58 16.72
CA CYS A 32 -8.32 3.85 16.02
C CYS A 32 -9.61 4.02 15.22
N THR A 33 -10.24 5.16 15.45
CA THR A 33 -11.17 5.77 14.53
C THR A 33 -10.49 6.98 13.90
N ASN A 34 -10.90 7.34 12.69
CA ASN A 34 -10.43 8.55 12.02
C ASN A 34 -11.65 9.27 11.47
N ASP A 35 -11.82 10.52 11.87
CA ASP A 35 -12.80 11.40 11.25
C ASP A 35 -12.20 11.92 9.95
N LEU A 36 -12.72 11.43 8.82
CA LEU A 36 -12.20 11.83 7.51
C LEU A 36 -12.57 13.28 7.16
N SER A 37 -13.54 13.90 7.85
CA SER A 37 -13.95 15.28 7.58
C SER A 37 -12.78 16.28 7.70
N LYS A 38 -11.77 15.97 8.54
CA LYS A 38 -10.56 16.79 8.73
C LYS A 38 -9.71 16.95 7.45
N TYR A 39 -9.87 16.06 6.47
CA TYR A 39 -9.18 16.13 5.18
C TYR A 39 -9.93 17.00 4.15
N GLY A 40 -11.14 17.45 4.48
CA GLY A 40 -11.95 18.33 3.65
C GLY A 40 -13.01 17.61 2.84
N LYS A 41 -14.23 17.53 3.34
CA LYS A 41 -15.35 16.96 2.58
C LYS A 41 -15.54 17.71 1.25
N GLY A 42 -15.76 16.99 0.16
CA GLY A 42 -15.85 17.57 -1.20
C GLY A 42 -14.51 17.88 -1.86
N SER A 43 -13.38 17.66 -1.19
CA SER A 43 -12.06 17.62 -1.85
C SER A 43 -11.88 16.32 -2.65
N TRP A 44 -10.75 16.18 -3.35
CA TRP A 44 -10.50 15.09 -4.30
C TRP A 44 -9.55 14.03 -3.77
N ALA A 45 -9.89 12.76 -4.02
CA ALA A 45 -9.03 11.62 -3.78
C ALA A 45 -8.52 11.05 -5.10
N LEU A 46 -7.21 11.08 -5.31
CA LEU A 46 -6.55 10.43 -6.43
C LEU A 46 -6.22 8.99 -6.09
N ILE A 47 -6.78 8.07 -6.87
CA ILE A 47 -6.66 6.62 -6.63
C ILE A 47 -6.14 5.95 -7.89
N THR A 48 -4.95 5.38 -7.78
CA THR A 48 -4.35 4.56 -8.84
C THR A 48 -4.89 3.13 -8.77
N GLY A 49 -5.26 2.53 -9.90
CA GLY A 49 -5.74 1.14 -9.94
C GLY A 49 -7.10 0.98 -9.27
N CYS A 50 -7.96 1.97 -9.45
CA CYS A 50 -9.24 2.16 -8.78
C CYS A 50 -10.39 1.28 -9.30
N THR A 51 -10.24 0.64 -10.46
CA THR A 51 -11.35 -0.08 -11.13
C THR A 51 -11.61 -1.47 -10.59
N ASP A 52 -10.68 -2.06 -9.83
CA ASP A 52 -10.81 -3.42 -9.28
C ASP A 52 -10.11 -3.51 -7.92
N GLY A 53 -10.37 -4.60 -7.20
CA GLY A 53 -9.62 -4.98 -6.00
C GLY A 53 -9.61 -3.94 -4.88
N ILE A 54 -8.45 -3.75 -4.23
CA ILE A 54 -8.31 -2.83 -3.08
C ILE A 54 -8.58 -1.37 -3.49
N GLY A 55 -8.11 -0.95 -4.67
CA GLY A 55 -8.34 0.40 -5.19
C GLY A 55 -9.83 0.73 -5.37
N GLN A 56 -10.63 -0.24 -5.82
CA GLN A 56 -12.09 -0.09 -5.85
C GLN A 56 -12.68 0.05 -4.44
N GLY A 57 -12.16 -0.71 -3.47
CA GLY A 57 -12.52 -0.57 -2.05
C GLY A 57 -12.29 0.86 -1.55
N PHE A 58 -11.12 1.46 -1.81
CA PHE A 58 -10.85 2.86 -1.47
C PHE A 58 -11.76 3.83 -2.20
N THR A 59 -12.00 3.59 -3.48
CA THR A 59 -12.83 4.43 -4.35
C THR A 59 -14.25 4.56 -3.81
N GLU A 60 -14.91 3.44 -3.51
CA GLU A 60 -16.26 3.46 -2.98
C GLU A 60 -16.32 3.98 -1.54
N THR A 61 -15.32 3.65 -0.71
CA THR A 61 -15.30 4.09 0.70
C THR A 61 -15.14 5.61 0.80
N LEU A 62 -14.21 6.20 0.04
CA LEU A 62 -14.01 7.66 0.03
C LEU A 62 -15.19 8.39 -0.63
N ALA A 63 -15.79 7.81 -1.68
CA ALA A 63 -16.99 8.37 -2.29
C ALA A 63 -18.17 8.43 -1.31
N LYS A 64 -18.39 7.36 -0.53
CA LYS A 64 -19.42 7.30 0.52
C LYS A 64 -19.23 8.37 1.60
N GLU A 65 -17.98 8.71 1.90
CA GLU A 65 -17.61 9.76 2.87
C GLU A 65 -17.72 11.19 2.26
N GLY A 66 -18.07 11.30 0.98
CA GLY A 66 -18.34 12.56 0.30
C GLY A 66 -17.11 13.22 -0.34
N PHE A 67 -16.06 12.45 -0.63
CA PHE A 67 -14.93 12.92 -1.43
C PHE A 67 -15.21 12.73 -2.93
N ASN A 68 -14.77 13.69 -3.73
CA ASN A 68 -14.73 13.53 -5.17
C ASN A 68 -13.59 12.58 -5.55
N ILE A 69 -13.72 11.84 -6.66
CA ILE A 69 -12.74 10.80 -7.02
C ILE A 69 -12.02 11.15 -8.32
N ILE A 70 -10.69 11.16 -8.29
CA ILE A 70 -9.85 11.10 -9.49
C ILE A 70 -9.45 9.64 -9.70
N GLN A 71 -10.00 9.04 -10.74
CA GLN A 71 -9.76 7.65 -11.09
C GLN A 71 -8.61 7.54 -12.10
N VAL A 72 -7.52 6.87 -11.73
CA VAL A 72 -6.41 6.59 -12.65
C VAL A 72 -6.29 5.09 -12.88
N SER A 73 -6.68 4.63 -14.08
CA SER A 73 -6.60 3.23 -14.50
C SER A 73 -6.50 3.13 -16.02
N ARG A 74 -6.20 1.94 -16.55
CA ARG A 74 -5.97 1.74 -17.98
C ARG A 74 -7.23 1.52 -18.83
N ASN A 75 -8.33 1.07 -18.21
CA ASN A 75 -9.55 0.72 -18.93
C ASN A 75 -10.57 1.87 -18.85
N SER A 76 -10.72 2.61 -19.94
CA SER A 76 -11.62 3.77 -20.06
C SER A 76 -13.09 3.42 -19.85
N GLU A 77 -13.55 2.27 -20.35
CA GLU A 77 -14.94 1.81 -20.21
C GLU A 77 -15.29 1.49 -18.76
N LYS A 78 -14.41 0.75 -18.06
CA LYS A 78 -14.56 0.47 -16.62
C LYS A 78 -14.54 1.76 -15.80
N LEU A 79 -13.67 2.71 -16.15
CA LEU A 79 -13.63 4.03 -15.51
C LEU A 79 -14.96 4.77 -15.70
N ALA A 80 -15.50 4.83 -16.92
CA ALA A 80 -16.78 5.47 -17.20
C ALA A 80 -17.95 4.82 -16.44
N ALA A 81 -18.01 3.49 -16.42
CA ALA A 81 -19.03 2.75 -15.69
C ALA A 81 -18.94 3.00 -14.17
N THR A 82 -17.73 2.97 -13.60
CA THR A 82 -17.51 3.22 -12.17
C THR A 82 -17.84 4.66 -11.83
N ALA A 83 -17.45 5.63 -12.66
CA ALA A 83 -17.79 7.04 -12.46
C ALA A 83 -19.31 7.25 -12.39
N LYS A 84 -20.06 6.69 -13.34
CA LYS A 84 -21.52 6.77 -13.36
C LYS A 84 -22.13 6.22 -12.08
N ASP A 85 -21.74 5.02 -11.65
CA ASP A 85 -22.24 4.39 -10.42
C ASP A 85 -21.98 5.25 -9.18
N LEU A 86 -20.76 5.78 -9.04
CA LEU A 86 -20.41 6.62 -7.89
C LEU A 86 -21.18 7.94 -7.87
N GLN A 87 -21.38 8.55 -9.04
CA GLN A 87 -22.13 9.80 -9.18
C GLN A 87 -23.60 9.60 -8.83
N GLU A 88 -24.22 8.52 -9.32
CA GLU A 88 -25.62 8.17 -9.04
C GLU A 88 -25.83 7.81 -7.57
N LYS A 89 -24.90 7.05 -6.97
CA LYS A 89 -25.05 6.53 -5.61
C LYS A 89 -24.71 7.55 -4.51
N TYR A 90 -23.73 8.42 -4.76
CA TYR A 90 -23.18 9.30 -3.71
C TYR A 90 -23.26 10.80 -4.04
N GLY A 91 -23.63 11.18 -5.27
CA GLY A 91 -23.75 12.60 -5.66
C GLY A 91 -22.43 13.35 -5.70
N ILE A 92 -21.31 12.65 -5.82
CA ILE A 92 -19.96 13.23 -5.90
C ILE A 92 -19.57 13.55 -7.36
N LYS A 93 -18.45 14.26 -7.55
CA LYS A 93 -17.81 14.43 -8.85
C LYS A 93 -16.76 13.35 -9.06
N VAL A 94 -16.59 12.93 -10.32
CA VAL A 94 -15.58 11.95 -10.71
C VAL A 94 -14.80 12.47 -11.92
N LYS A 95 -13.47 12.34 -11.88
CA LYS A 95 -12.54 12.69 -12.95
C LYS A 95 -11.82 11.42 -13.40
N ASN A 96 -12.01 11.02 -14.65
CA ASN A 96 -11.37 9.83 -15.21
C ASN A 96 -10.07 10.20 -15.94
N ILE A 97 -9.00 9.49 -15.62
CA ILE A 97 -7.70 9.58 -16.30
C ILE A 97 -7.35 8.18 -16.80
N ALA A 98 -7.62 7.93 -18.07
CA ALA A 98 -7.35 6.65 -18.72
C ALA A 98 -5.85 6.56 -19.07
N LYS A 99 -5.07 5.92 -18.21
CA LYS A 99 -3.62 5.71 -18.40
C LYS A 99 -3.20 4.31 -17.99
N ASP A 100 -2.44 3.67 -18.88
CA ASP A 100 -1.71 2.46 -18.54
C ASP A 100 -0.37 2.82 -17.91
N MET A 101 -0.26 2.57 -16.59
CA MET A 101 0.95 2.87 -15.82
C MET A 101 2.18 2.14 -16.34
N SER A 102 2.06 1.01 -17.04
CA SER A 102 3.24 0.34 -17.61
C SER A 102 3.91 1.16 -18.70
N GLN A 103 3.21 2.14 -19.29
CA GLN A 103 3.74 3.02 -20.33
C GLN A 103 4.61 4.16 -19.78
N CYS A 104 4.67 4.34 -18.45
CA CYS A 104 5.49 5.38 -17.83
C CYS A 104 6.98 5.21 -18.11
N THR A 105 7.45 4.02 -18.53
CA THR A 105 8.86 3.76 -18.79
C THR A 105 9.40 4.46 -20.05
N LYS A 106 8.53 4.92 -20.95
CA LYS A 106 8.93 5.60 -22.19
C LYS A 106 9.41 7.03 -21.90
N ASP A 107 8.64 7.75 -21.10
CA ASP A 107 8.95 9.09 -20.60
C ASP A 107 8.22 9.29 -19.27
N PRO A 108 8.85 8.96 -18.13
CA PRO A 108 8.17 9.04 -16.84
C PRO A 108 7.84 10.49 -16.47
N ILE A 109 8.69 11.45 -16.84
CA ILE A 109 8.50 12.85 -16.48
C ILE A 109 7.24 13.39 -17.15
N ALA A 110 7.13 13.26 -18.48
CA ALA A 110 5.94 13.70 -19.21
C ALA A 110 4.70 12.91 -18.77
N PHE A 111 4.85 11.60 -18.53
CA PHE A 111 3.73 10.73 -18.16
C PHE A 111 3.05 11.18 -16.85
N PHE A 112 3.82 11.44 -15.79
CA PHE A 112 3.28 11.84 -14.49
C PHE A 112 2.91 13.33 -14.45
N ASN A 113 3.63 14.19 -15.18
CA ASN A 113 3.25 15.61 -15.32
C ASN A 113 1.91 15.78 -16.03
N ASP A 114 1.57 14.92 -17.00
CA ASP A 114 0.26 14.96 -17.64
C ASP A 114 -0.87 14.56 -16.67
N ILE A 115 -0.63 13.60 -15.74
CA ILE A 115 -1.60 13.32 -14.67
C ILE A 115 -1.81 14.56 -13.80
N HIS A 116 -0.72 15.19 -13.36
CA HIS A 116 -0.77 16.40 -12.55
C HIS A 116 -1.50 17.53 -13.27
N PHE A 117 -1.16 17.79 -14.54
CA PHE A 117 -1.78 18.82 -15.36
C PHE A 117 -3.29 18.67 -15.46
N GLN A 118 -3.79 17.44 -15.60
CA GLN A 118 -5.23 17.15 -15.65
C GLN A 118 -5.95 17.36 -14.31
N THR A 119 -5.20 17.49 -13.21
CA THR A 119 -5.71 17.64 -11.84
C THR A 119 -5.30 18.93 -11.14
N LYS A 120 -4.54 19.81 -11.80
CA LYS A 120 -3.89 20.98 -11.18
C LYS A 120 -4.86 21.95 -10.51
N ASP A 121 -6.09 22.02 -11.01
CA ASP A 121 -7.14 22.90 -10.50
C ASP A 121 -8.05 22.19 -9.46
N LEU A 122 -7.70 20.96 -9.08
CA LEU A 122 -8.47 20.15 -8.14
C LEU A 122 -7.82 20.17 -6.76
N ASP A 123 -8.66 20.32 -5.73
CA ASP A 123 -8.25 20.28 -4.34
C ASP A 123 -7.93 18.85 -3.90
N VAL A 124 -6.74 18.32 -4.22
CA VAL A 124 -6.37 16.92 -3.92
C VAL A 124 -5.98 16.78 -2.45
N SER A 125 -6.78 16.05 -1.68
CA SER A 125 -6.57 15.78 -0.26
C SER A 125 -6.12 14.34 0.02
N PHE A 126 -6.41 13.40 -0.87
CA PHE A 126 -5.97 12.01 -0.76
C PHE A 126 -5.16 11.56 -1.96
N LEU A 127 -4.06 10.88 -1.71
CA LEU A 127 -3.30 10.13 -2.70
C LEU A 127 -3.20 8.66 -2.26
N ILE A 128 -3.83 7.78 -3.03
CA ILE A 128 -3.81 6.33 -2.81
C ILE A 128 -2.94 5.68 -3.89
N ASN A 129 -1.68 5.40 -3.53
CA ASN A 129 -0.74 4.65 -4.36
C ASN A 129 -1.02 3.15 -4.22
N ASN A 130 -1.98 2.66 -4.99
CA ASN A 130 -2.50 1.29 -4.91
C ASN A 130 -2.04 0.39 -6.06
N ILE A 131 -1.65 0.93 -7.22
CA ILE A 131 -1.21 0.09 -8.34
C ILE A 131 -0.04 -0.80 -7.94
N GLY A 132 -0.12 -2.05 -8.38
CA GLY A 132 0.97 -3.00 -8.28
C GLY A 132 0.63 -4.30 -8.98
N THR A 133 1.65 -5.07 -9.32
CA THR A 133 1.54 -6.39 -9.91
C THR A 133 2.61 -7.35 -9.39
N THR A 134 2.44 -8.63 -9.70
CA THR A 134 3.40 -9.70 -9.46
C THR A 134 3.92 -10.22 -10.81
N THR A 135 4.94 -11.08 -10.80
CA THR A 135 5.35 -11.81 -12.02
C THR A 135 4.39 -12.94 -12.42
N GLU A 136 3.26 -13.10 -11.72
CA GLU A 136 2.24 -14.14 -11.90
C GLU A 136 2.70 -15.60 -11.70
N THR A 137 4.00 -15.87 -11.67
CA THR A 137 4.59 -17.21 -11.59
C THR A 137 5.20 -17.46 -10.21
N THR A 138 4.52 -18.21 -9.34
CA THR A 138 5.05 -18.59 -8.01
C THR A 138 6.08 -19.74 -8.08
N LYS A 139 6.63 -20.03 -9.25
CA LYS A 139 7.52 -21.18 -9.51
C LYS A 139 8.70 -20.87 -10.43
N THR A 140 8.93 -19.60 -10.76
CA THR A 140 9.96 -19.19 -11.73
C THR A 140 11.10 -18.50 -10.98
N ASN A 141 12.34 -18.91 -11.22
CA ASN A 141 13.49 -18.21 -10.66
C ASN A 141 13.72 -16.91 -11.43
N LEU A 142 14.40 -15.94 -10.82
CA LEU A 142 14.67 -14.64 -11.47
C LEU A 142 15.36 -14.79 -12.82
N GLY A 143 16.30 -15.74 -12.95
CA GLY A 143 17.03 -15.99 -14.19
C GLY A 143 16.16 -16.44 -15.35
N ASP A 144 14.95 -16.96 -15.08
CA ASP A 144 14.01 -17.46 -16.08
C ASP A 144 12.92 -16.42 -16.41
N VAL A 145 12.91 -15.26 -15.74
CA VAL A 145 11.91 -14.21 -15.96
C VAL A 145 12.33 -13.33 -17.14
N HIS A 146 11.49 -13.25 -18.16
CA HIS A 146 11.72 -12.37 -19.31
C HIS A 146 11.85 -10.89 -18.89
N LEU A 147 12.82 -10.17 -19.47
CA LEU A 147 13.15 -8.79 -19.10
C LEU A 147 11.94 -7.84 -19.15
N SER A 148 11.05 -8.00 -20.13
CA SER A 148 9.83 -7.16 -20.21
C SER A 148 8.92 -7.29 -18.98
N LYS A 149 8.87 -8.46 -18.34
CA LYS A 149 8.11 -8.66 -17.10
C LYS A 149 8.79 -7.98 -15.91
N ILE A 150 10.12 -7.99 -15.86
CA ILE A 150 10.90 -7.25 -14.85
C ILE A 150 10.59 -5.77 -14.97
N ILE A 151 10.73 -5.20 -16.17
CA ILE A 151 10.43 -3.79 -16.46
C ILE A 151 8.98 -3.46 -16.04
N ASN A 152 8.01 -4.30 -16.40
CA ASN A 152 6.61 -4.08 -16.06
C ASN A 152 6.35 -4.08 -14.54
N VAL A 153 6.95 -5.00 -13.78
CA VAL A 153 6.81 -5.02 -12.31
C VAL A 153 7.42 -3.77 -11.69
N LEU A 154 8.60 -3.35 -12.14
CA LEU A 154 9.24 -2.12 -11.64
C LEU A 154 8.42 -0.87 -12.00
N ALA A 155 7.94 -0.79 -13.25
CA ALA A 155 7.12 0.31 -13.74
C ALA A 155 5.84 0.45 -12.92
N LEU A 156 5.15 -0.64 -12.62
CA LEU A 156 3.89 -0.59 -11.89
C LEU A 156 4.08 -0.41 -10.37
N ASN A 157 5.08 -1.05 -9.77
CA ASN A 157 5.21 -1.07 -8.32
C ASN A 157 6.03 0.10 -7.79
N VAL A 158 7.01 0.61 -8.54
CA VAL A 158 8.00 1.58 -8.02
C VAL A 158 7.77 3.00 -8.55
N PHE A 159 7.44 3.17 -9.83
CA PHE A 159 7.37 4.50 -10.42
C PHE A 159 6.20 5.33 -9.86
N PRO A 160 4.94 4.82 -9.81
CA PRO A 160 3.80 5.60 -9.34
C PRO A 160 3.99 6.15 -7.92
N ILE A 161 4.46 5.32 -6.98
CA ILE A 161 4.65 5.73 -5.59
C ILE A 161 5.71 6.85 -5.47
N ILE A 162 6.78 6.83 -6.27
CA ILE A 162 7.80 7.88 -6.24
C ILE A 162 7.25 9.16 -6.88
N PHE A 163 6.81 9.08 -8.13
CA PHE A 163 6.52 10.25 -8.94
C PHE A 163 5.25 10.98 -8.48
N LEU A 164 4.16 10.25 -8.21
CA LEU A 164 2.91 10.87 -7.74
C LEU A 164 3.12 11.46 -6.35
N THR A 165 3.83 10.77 -5.45
CA THR A 165 4.15 11.33 -4.14
C THR A 165 4.98 12.59 -4.29
N LYS A 166 6.05 12.59 -5.11
CA LYS A 166 6.88 13.78 -5.34
C LYS A 166 6.07 14.98 -5.85
N ILE A 167 5.12 14.74 -6.75
CA ILE A 167 4.26 15.75 -7.36
C ILE A 167 3.29 16.35 -6.35
N TYR A 168 2.52 15.51 -5.65
CA TYR A 168 1.44 16.00 -4.78
C TYR A 168 1.92 16.37 -3.37
N LEU A 169 3.06 15.85 -2.91
CA LEU A 169 3.56 16.09 -1.55
C LEU A 169 3.70 17.60 -1.21
N PRO A 170 4.29 18.47 -2.05
CA PRO A 170 4.41 19.89 -1.75
C PRO A 170 3.05 20.61 -1.64
N GLU A 171 2.10 20.25 -2.51
CA GLU A 171 0.75 20.83 -2.52
C GLU A 171 -0.02 20.37 -1.28
N MET A 172 -0.03 19.06 -1.02
CA MET A 172 -0.69 18.45 0.13
C MET A 172 -0.14 18.95 1.47
N SER A 173 1.18 19.18 1.56
CA SER A 173 1.83 19.70 2.77
C SER A 173 1.46 21.16 3.07
N LYS A 174 1.10 21.95 2.05
CA LYS A 174 0.71 23.36 2.17
C LYS A 174 -0.79 23.56 2.35
N ARG A 175 -1.61 22.50 2.26
CA ARG A 175 -3.06 22.59 2.45
C ARG A 175 -3.40 23.12 3.85
N ALA A 176 -4.40 24.00 3.90
CA ALA A 176 -4.92 24.51 5.17
C ALA A 176 -5.67 23.43 5.97
N GLN A 177 -6.36 22.53 5.27
CA GLN A 177 -6.99 21.33 5.81
C GLN A 177 -6.03 20.14 5.76
N GLY A 178 -6.39 19.04 6.42
CA GLY A 178 -5.58 17.83 6.41
C GLY A 178 -5.40 17.25 5.00
N ALA A 179 -4.38 16.42 4.85
CA ALA A 179 -4.16 15.61 3.65
C ALA A 179 -3.67 14.21 4.02
N GLY A 180 -3.94 13.21 3.16
CA GLY A 180 -3.69 11.80 3.42
C GLY A 180 -2.98 11.10 2.26
N ILE A 181 -1.81 10.52 2.50
CA ILE A 181 -1.14 9.63 1.53
C ILE A 181 -1.18 8.20 2.06
N ILE A 182 -1.72 7.27 1.28
CA ILE A 182 -1.68 5.84 1.60
C ILE A 182 -0.91 5.11 0.51
N ASN A 183 0.19 4.48 0.92
CA ASN A 183 1.04 3.67 0.05
C ASN A 183 0.81 2.19 0.34
N LEU A 184 0.47 1.42 -0.69
CA LEU A 184 0.22 -0.01 -0.56
C LEU A 184 1.50 -0.82 -0.72
N SER A 185 2.00 -1.34 0.39
CA SER A 185 3.00 -2.39 0.44
C SER A 185 2.31 -3.77 0.48
N SER A 186 2.84 -4.72 1.25
CA SER A 186 2.32 -6.06 1.46
C SER A 186 2.97 -6.67 2.70
N VAL A 187 2.32 -7.62 3.35
CA VAL A 187 2.98 -8.58 4.27
C VAL A 187 4.21 -9.25 3.65
N MET A 188 4.24 -9.41 2.32
CA MET A 188 5.39 -9.96 1.58
C MET A 188 6.62 -9.05 1.55
N SER A 189 6.52 -7.82 2.06
CA SER A 189 7.69 -6.96 2.33
C SER A 189 8.51 -7.44 3.54
N GLU A 190 7.87 -8.14 4.47
CA GLU A 190 8.51 -8.64 5.71
C GLU A 190 8.89 -10.12 5.61
N PHE A 191 8.31 -10.82 4.63
CA PHE A 191 8.50 -12.25 4.44
C PHE A 191 9.29 -12.55 3.17
N MET A 192 10.31 -13.41 3.28
CA MET A 192 11.10 -13.86 2.14
C MET A 192 10.48 -15.14 1.53
N TYR A 193 9.72 -14.99 0.45
CA TYR A 193 9.13 -16.14 -0.26
C TYR A 193 9.91 -16.45 -1.55
N ARG A 194 10.32 -17.72 -1.71
CA ARG A 194 10.97 -18.19 -2.94
C ARG A 194 10.03 -17.98 -4.14
N PHE A 195 10.59 -17.61 -5.29
CA PHE A 195 9.85 -17.37 -6.55
C PHE A 195 8.99 -16.10 -6.61
N ASN A 196 9.03 -15.22 -5.61
CA ASN A 196 8.35 -13.92 -5.64
C ASN A 196 9.32 -12.74 -5.41
N ILE A 197 10.60 -12.91 -5.74
CA ILE A 197 11.66 -11.95 -5.44
C ILE A 197 11.35 -10.51 -5.89
N LEU A 198 10.88 -10.31 -7.12
CA LEU A 198 10.56 -8.97 -7.63
C LEU A 198 9.39 -8.32 -6.88
N TYR A 199 8.35 -9.10 -6.56
CA TYR A 199 7.22 -8.59 -5.80
C TYR A 199 7.62 -8.26 -4.35
N CYS A 200 8.31 -9.18 -3.66
CA CYS A 200 8.83 -8.95 -2.31
C CYS A 200 9.75 -7.72 -2.26
N ALA A 201 10.71 -7.62 -3.19
CA ALA A 201 11.65 -6.50 -3.25
C ALA A 201 10.95 -5.16 -3.48
N THR A 202 10.03 -5.10 -4.45
CA THR A 202 9.28 -3.86 -4.72
C THR A 202 8.32 -3.48 -3.59
N LYS A 203 7.69 -4.44 -2.92
CA LYS A 203 6.85 -4.14 -1.73
C LYS A 203 7.67 -3.77 -0.50
N SER A 204 8.90 -4.27 -0.36
CA SER A 204 9.86 -3.75 0.63
C SER A 204 10.28 -2.33 0.32
N PHE A 205 10.53 -2.00 -0.95
CA PHE A 205 10.76 -0.63 -1.38
C PHE A 205 9.59 0.28 -0.98
N ASP A 206 8.34 -0.10 -1.28
CA ASP A 206 7.15 0.70 -0.93
C ASP A 206 7.07 0.97 0.58
N ARG A 207 7.39 -0.05 1.40
CA ARG A 207 7.39 0.07 2.86
C ARG A 207 8.46 1.05 3.33
N ASP A 208 9.70 0.87 2.87
CA ASP A 208 10.84 1.62 3.37
C ASP A 208 10.80 3.06 2.85
N PHE A 209 10.41 3.27 1.60
CA PHE A 209 10.10 4.59 1.03
C PHE A 209 9.09 5.34 1.88
N THR A 210 7.97 4.68 2.24
CA THR A 210 6.91 5.32 3.04
C THR A 210 7.39 5.66 4.46
N LYS A 211 8.16 4.77 5.09
CA LYS A 211 8.70 4.99 6.44
C LYS A 211 9.70 6.15 6.48
N ILE A 212 10.58 6.23 5.49
CA ILE A 212 11.55 7.33 5.38
C ILE A 212 10.81 8.65 5.11
N LEU A 213 9.87 8.65 4.17
CA LEU A 213 9.05 9.84 3.88
C LEU A 213 8.32 10.36 5.12
N GLN A 214 7.77 9.48 5.97
CA GLN A 214 7.14 9.86 7.23
C GLN A 214 8.05 10.59 8.22
N VAL A 215 9.37 10.38 8.12
CA VAL A 215 10.37 11.06 8.94
C VAL A 215 10.78 12.40 8.31
N GLU A 216 10.83 12.48 6.98
CA GLU A 216 11.22 13.67 6.23
C GLU A 216 10.16 14.77 6.21
N VAL A 217 8.88 14.41 6.22
CA VAL A 217 7.78 15.37 6.15
C VAL A 217 7.78 16.30 7.37
N ASP A 218 7.56 17.60 7.11
CA ASP A 218 7.48 18.61 8.16
C ASP A 218 6.38 18.24 9.18
N ARG A 219 6.78 18.13 10.45
CA ARG A 219 5.90 17.82 11.57
C ARG A 219 4.83 18.89 11.80
N LYS A 220 5.00 20.09 11.26
CA LYS A 220 4.00 21.17 11.30
C LYS A 220 2.93 21.03 10.22
N SER A 221 3.16 20.23 9.18
CA SER A 221 2.15 19.96 8.16
C SER A 221 1.00 19.13 8.72
N LYS A 222 -0.20 19.29 8.16
CA LYS A 222 -1.38 18.46 8.48
C LYS A 222 -1.44 17.21 7.60
N LEU A 223 -0.28 16.68 7.20
CA LEU A 223 -0.15 15.56 6.28
C LEU A 223 -0.02 14.25 7.06
N ASP A 224 -1.00 13.38 6.88
CA ASP A 224 -0.98 12.02 7.38
C ASP A 224 -0.48 11.08 6.27
N ILE A 225 0.50 10.23 6.59
CA ILE A 225 1.05 9.26 5.65
C ILE A 225 0.98 7.87 6.29
N LEU A 226 0.41 6.90 5.59
CA LEU A 226 0.23 5.52 6.05
C LEU A 226 0.86 4.52 5.08
N CYS A 227 1.66 3.59 5.63
CA CYS A 227 2.07 2.39 4.93
C CYS A 227 1.06 1.26 5.22
N LEU A 228 0.31 0.83 4.21
CA LEU A 228 -0.61 -0.29 4.31
C LEU A 228 0.08 -1.58 3.82
N GLN A 229 0.16 -2.60 4.67
CA GLN A 229 0.82 -3.88 4.37
C GLN A 229 -0.20 -5.02 4.42
N PRO A 230 -1.15 -5.10 3.47
CA PRO A 230 -2.24 -6.06 3.55
C PRO A 230 -1.73 -7.48 3.28
N GLY A 231 -2.48 -8.43 3.82
CA GLY A 231 -2.43 -9.84 3.46
C GLY A 231 -3.34 -10.17 2.27
N TYR A 232 -3.94 -11.36 2.28
CA TYR A 232 -4.86 -11.78 1.22
C TYR A 232 -6.16 -10.99 1.24
N VAL A 233 -6.42 -10.24 0.17
CA VAL A 233 -7.67 -9.50 -0.07
C VAL A 233 -8.33 -10.05 -1.32
N ALA A 234 -9.63 -10.34 -1.27
CA ALA A 234 -10.40 -10.85 -2.39
C ALA A 234 -10.37 -9.87 -3.57
N THR A 235 -9.47 -10.15 -4.52
CA THR A 235 -9.19 -9.34 -5.71
C THR A 235 -8.85 -10.27 -6.88
N PRO A 236 -9.00 -9.81 -8.14
CA PRO A 236 -8.64 -10.63 -9.30
C PRO A 236 -7.19 -11.14 -9.28
N MET A 237 -6.26 -10.38 -8.68
CA MET A 237 -4.85 -10.76 -8.57
C MET A 237 -4.64 -12.08 -7.82
N ILE A 238 -5.47 -12.36 -6.81
CA ILE A 238 -5.31 -13.54 -5.96
C ILE A 238 -6.32 -14.66 -6.25
N GLU A 239 -7.25 -14.45 -7.17
CA GLU A 239 -8.37 -15.37 -7.45
C GLU A 239 -7.89 -16.79 -7.82
N LYS A 240 -6.75 -16.89 -8.51
CA LYS A 240 -6.11 -18.18 -8.84
C LYS A 240 -5.57 -18.94 -7.63
N TYR A 241 -5.33 -18.26 -6.51
CA TYR A 241 -4.89 -18.89 -5.28
C TYR A 241 -6.14 -19.25 -4.46
N LYS A 242 -6.36 -20.55 -4.20
CA LYS A 242 -7.51 -21.07 -3.44
C LYS A 242 -7.40 -20.73 -1.93
N VAL A 243 -7.25 -19.46 -1.59
CA VAL A 243 -7.09 -18.96 -0.23
C VAL A 243 -8.45 -18.67 0.37
N LYS A 244 -8.82 -19.41 1.43
CA LYS A 244 -10.06 -19.18 2.20
C LYS A 244 -9.77 -18.61 3.58
N LEU A 245 -8.76 -19.14 4.26
CA LEU A 245 -8.35 -18.70 5.60
C LEU A 245 -7.66 -17.32 5.51
N LEU A 246 -7.98 -16.42 6.44
CA LEU A 246 -7.46 -15.04 6.51
C LEU A 246 -7.82 -14.10 5.34
N LEU A 247 -8.69 -14.54 4.42
CA LEU A 247 -9.22 -13.69 3.35
C LEU A 247 -10.14 -12.61 3.92
N ILE A 248 -9.97 -11.38 3.44
CA ILE A 248 -10.89 -10.25 3.69
C ILE A 248 -11.38 -9.69 2.36
N ASN A 249 -12.51 -8.98 2.39
CA ASN A 249 -12.97 -8.26 1.20
C ASN A 249 -12.25 -6.91 1.02
N ARG A 250 -12.37 -6.33 -0.17
CA ARG A 250 -11.73 -5.05 -0.54
C ARG A 250 -12.17 -3.86 0.32
N TYR A 251 -13.44 -3.78 0.72
CA TYR A 251 -13.97 -2.69 1.53
C TYR A 251 -13.42 -2.75 2.96
N GLN A 252 -13.38 -3.94 3.55
CA GLN A 252 -12.75 -4.17 4.86
C GLN A 252 -11.28 -3.72 4.89
N CYS A 253 -10.55 -3.93 3.79
CA CYS A 253 -9.17 -3.47 3.66
C CYS A 253 -9.08 -1.94 3.62
N ALA A 254 -9.87 -1.29 2.77
CA ALA A 254 -9.88 0.17 2.61
C ALA A 254 -10.35 0.89 3.87
N GLU A 255 -11.47 0.48 4.47
CA GLU A 255 -12.01 1.04 5.71
C GLU A 255 -11.01 0.90 6.87
N ALA A 256 -10.36 -0.27 7.01
CA ALA A 256 -9.34 -0.45 8.03
C ALA A 256 -8.15 0.50 7.84
N ALA A 257 -7.70 0.71 6.60
CA ALA A 257 -6.61 1.63 6.29
C ALA A 257 -7.00 3.09 6.61
N LEU A 258 -8.19 3.53 6.20
CA LEU A 258 -8.66 4.90 6.44
C LEU A 258 -8.85 5.21 7.93
N ARG A 259 -9.31 4.23 8.72
CA ARG A 259 -9.37 4.33 10.20
C ARG A 259 -7.99 4.48 10.84
N CYS A 260 -6.98 3.82 10.29
CA CYS A 260 -5.60 3.86 10.79
C CYS A 260 -4.86 5.16 10.44
N LEU A 261 -5.24 5.83 9.35
CA LEU A 261 -4.56 7.01 8.85
C LEU A 261 -4.53 8.13 9.91
N GLY A 262 -3.36 8.73 10.10
CA GLY A 262 -3.09 9.77 11.12
C GLY A 262 -2.93 9.25 12.55
N ASN A 263 -3.27 7.99 12.81
CA ASN A 263 -3.13 7.40 14.14
C ASN A 263 -1.91 6.49 14.29
N VAL A 264 -1.56 5.78 13.20
CA VAL A 264 -0.41 4.88 13.12
C VAL A 264 0.35 5.12 11.81
N LYS A 265 1.64 4.78 11.81
CA LYS A 265 2.52 4.95 10.63
C LYS A 265 2.49 3.74 9.70
N SER A 266 2.20 2.55 10.20
CA SER A 266 2.07 1.33 9.40
C SER A 266 1.01 0.41 9.99
N THR A 267 0.31 -0.33 9.14
CA THR A 267 -0.71 -1.30 9.56
C THR A 267 -0.86 -2.42 8.52
N ASN A 268 -1.22 -3.62 8.98
CA ASN A 268 -1.71 -4.69 8.09
C ASN A 268 -3.20 -4.55 7.75
N GLY A 269 -3.86 -3.51 8.28
CA GLY A 269 -5.28 -3.25 8.09
C GLY A 269 -6.14 -4.10 9.02
N HIS A 270 -6.69 -5.20 8.50
CA HIS A 270 -7.65 -6.02 9.24
C HIS A 270 -6.97 -6.97 10.24
N PRO A 271 -7.56 -7.27 11.43
CA PRO A 271 -6.96 -8.15 12.45
C PRO A 271 -6.48 -9.51 11.92
N LYS A 272 -7.22 -10.09 10.98
CA LYS A 272 -6.85 -11.35 10.29
C LYS A 272 -5.46 -11.28 9.64
N HIS A 273 -5.06 -10.13 9.11
CA HIS A 273 -3.77 -9.96 8.44
C HIS A 273 -2.62 -9.71 9.41
N LEU A 274 -2.87 -9.23 10.62
CA LEU A 274 -1.85 -9.16 11.66
C LEU A 274 -1.42 -10.54 12.14
N LEU A 275 -2.36 -11.45 12.39
CA LEU A 275 -2.01 -12.81 12.76
C LEU A 275 -1.08 -13.42 11.71
N MET A 276 -1.37 -13.13 10.44
CA MET A 276 -0.52 -13.52 9.34
C MET A 276 0.86 -12.84 9.38
N GLY A 277 0.91 -11.53 9.59
CA GLY A 277 2.16 -10.77 9.71
C GLY A 277 3.04 -11.25 10.86
N LEU A 278 2.48 -11.46 12.05
CA LEU A 278 3.19 -11.99 13.22
C LEU A 278 3.70 -13.41 12.99
N PHE A 279 2.84 -14.29 12.46
CA PHE A 279 3.24 -15.65 12.08
C PHE A 279 4.38 -15.62 11.07
N MET A 280 4.26 -14.79 10.03
CA MET A 280 5.27 -14.62 8.99
C MET A 280 6.58 -14.08 9.57
N TYR A 281 6.55 -13.06 10.43
CA TYR A 281 7.74 -12.45 11.01
C TYR A 281 8.55 -13.44 11.86
N VAL A 282 7.87 -14.22 12.72
CA VAL A 282 8.52 -15.19 13.61
C VAL A 282 9.08 -16.39 12.84
N ILE A 283 8.36 -16.86 11.82
CA ILE A 283 8.69 -18.13 11.13
C ILE A 283 9.54 -17.91 9.88
N SER A 284 9.55 -16.71 9.28
CA SER A 284 10.28 -16.38 8.04
C SER A 284 11.74 -16.87 8.02
N PRO A 285 12.57 -16.63 9.06
CA PRO A 285 13.97 -17.06 9.03
C PRO A 285 14.11 -18.59 8.98
N ILE A 286 13.21 -19.32 9.65
CA ILE A 286 13.19 -20.79 9.72
C ILE A 286 12.67 -21.37 8.41
N PHE A 287 11.63 -20.76 7.83
CA PHE A 287 11.00 -21.24 6.60
C PHE A 287 11.88 -21.00 5.36
N ALA A 288 12.58 -19.87 5.28
CA ALA A 288 13.51 -19.58 4.20
C ALA A 288 14.68 -20.59 4.15
N GLN A 289 15.17 -21.02 5.31
CA GLN A 289 16.21 -22.05 5.41
C GLN A 289 15.69 -23.46 5.05
N THR A 290 14.46 -23.78 5.46
CA THR A 290 13.85 -25.10 5.25
C THR A 290 13.45 -25.33 3.78
N THR A 291 12.90 -24.30 3.12
CA THR A 291 12.56 -24.36 1.68
C THR A 291 13.80 -24.51 0.78
N LYS A 292 14.95 -23.97 1.19
CA LYS A 292 16.24 -24.19 0.52
C LYS A 292 16.63 -25.68 0.51
N LYS A 293 16.46 -26.38 1.64
CA LYS A 293 16.76 -27.82 1.77
C LYS A 293 15.79 -28.72 0.99
N LEU A 294 14.51 -28.36 0.93
CA LEU A 294 13.49 -29.12 0.19
C LEU A 294 13.62 -28.98 -1.34
N GLY A 295 14.12 -27.84 -1.83
CA GLY A 295 14.41 -27.64 -3.25
C GLY A 295 15.63 -28.41 -3.76
N GLN A 296 16.64 -28.62 -2.90
CA GLN A 296 17.83 -29.40 -3.23
C GLN A 296 17.53 -30.91 -3.31
N ARG A 297 16.69 -31.44 -2.41
CA ARG A 297 16.27 -32.86 -2.40
C ARG A 297 15.41 -33.32 -3.59
N LYS A 298 15.03 -32.43 -4.51
CA LYS A 298 14.30 -32.78 -5.74
C LYS A 298 15.16 -32.72 -7.00
N GLN A 299 16.45 -32.42 -6.85
CA GLN A 299 17.43 -32.35 -7.94
C GLN A 299 18.52 -33.44 -7.83
N ASP A 300 18.42 -34.30 -6.81
CA ASP A 300 19.16 -35.57 -6.69
C ASP A 300 18.18 -36.73 -6.91
#